data_AF-A0AAV9LVD6-F1
#
_entry.id   AF-A0AAV9LVD6-F1
#
_cell.length_a   1.000
_cell.length_b   1.000
_cell.length_c   1.000
_cell.angle_alpha   90.00
_cell.angle_beta   90.00
_cell.angle_gamma   90.00
#
_symmetry.space_group_name_H-M   'P 1'
#
loop_
_entity.id
_entity.type
_entity.pdbx_description
1 polymer ?
#
loop_
_entity_poly.entity_id
_entity_poly.type
_entity_poly.pdbx_seq_one_letter_code
_entity_poly.pdbx_strand_id
1 'polypeptide(L)'
;MNSTRFPMFYICLILFPFTQLTSCVYSDFFWAKDVDVILKNELHVPANVRCKSRDNDLGDHEISIGNTYKFSFKTNFWGTTLFWCKIWYKKYPNSEKYSEANFEVYSSESHTEHCDHICTWELLDSGIYSYDPYNNRSIKEYDWNN
;
A
#
# COMPACT_ATOMS: atom_id res chain seq x y z
N MET A 1 14.93 3.95 -25.59
CA MET A 1 15.87 4.56 -24.62
C MET A 1 16.35 3.46 -23.69
N ASN A 2 17.66 3.34 -23.59
CA ASN A 2 18.38 2.18 -23.07
C ASN A 2 18.17 1.98 -21.57
N SER A 3 17.71 0.78 -21.16
CA SER A 3 17.93 0.28 -19.81
C SER A 3 18.99 -0.81 -19.90
N THR A 4 20.26 -0.40 -19.86
CA THR A 4 21.38 -1.32 -19.68
C THR A 4 21.37 -1.78 -18.22
N ARG A 5 20.76 -2.94 -17.96
CA ARG A 5 20.96 -3.69 -16.72
C ARG A 5 22.38 -4.26 -16.74
N PHE A 6 23.31 -3.59 -16.09
CA PHE A 6 24.60 -4.20 -15.75
C PHE A 6 24.39 -5.10 -14.53
N PRO A 7 24.66 -6.42 -14.59
CA PRO A 7 24.81 -7.20 -13.38
C PRO A 7 26.12 -6.74 -12.75
N MET A 8 26.04 -6.08 -11.60
CA MET A 8 27.18 -5.54 -10.88
C MET A 8 27.95 -6.71 -10.21
N PHE A 9 28.64 -7.51 -11.03
CA PHE A 9 29.69 -8.40 -10.58
C PHE A 9 30.88 -7.54 -10.16
N TYR A 10 30.99 -7.21 -8.87
CA TYR A 10 32.25 -6.76 -8.31
C TYR A 10 32.69 -7.73 -7.21
N ILE A 11 33.65 -8.55 -7.61
CA ILE A 11 34.46 -9.42 -6.78
C ILE A 11 35.15 -8.55 -5.73
N CYS A 12 34.77 -8.73 -4.46
CA CYS A 12 35.42 -8.08 -3.33
C CYS A 12 36.67 -8.89 -2.94
N LEU A 13 37.79 -8.64 -3.61
CA LEU A 13 39.08 -9.21 -3.21
C LEU A 13 39.64 -8.38 -2.05
N ILE A 14 39.62 -9.04 -0.90
CA ILE A 14 40.01 -8.62 0.43
C ILE A 14 41.50 -8.28 0.46
N LEU A 15 41.89 -7.20 1.14
CA LEU A 15 43.09 -7.09 2.00
C LEU A 15 43.20 -5.64 2.51
N PHE A 16 42.69 -5.36 3.73
CA PHE A 16 43.24 -4.48 4.80
C PHE A 16 42.12 -4.13 5.82
N PRO A 17 42.37 -4.17 7.15
CA PRO A 17 41.32 -4.14 8.17
C PRO A 17 41.16 -2.73 8.75
N PHE A 18 40.06 -2.03 8.46
CA PHE A 18 39.61 -0.89 9.27
C PHE A 18 38.14 -0.54 8.94
N THR A 19 37.25 -0.83 9.90
CA THR A 19 35.87 -0.32 10.06
C THR A 19 35.20 0.37 8.85
N GLN A 20 34.56 -0.40 7.97
CA GLN A 20 33.59 0.12 6.98
C GLN A 20 32.35 -0.78 6.86
N LEU A 21 31.76 -1.19 7.99
CA LEU A 21 30.45 -1.85 7.99
C LEU A 21 29.27 -0.87 7.99
N THR A 22 29.51 0.43 7.86
CA THR A 22 28.49 1.47 8.05
C THR A 22 28.14 2.26 6.80
N SER A 23 28.54 1.86 5.58
CA SER A 23 28.13 2.59 4.38
C SER A 23 26.90 2.00 3.72
N CYS A 24 26.88 0.69 3.44
CA CYS A 24 25.70 0.03 2.87
C CYS A 24 24.53 0.08 3.87
N VAL A 25 24.70 -0.44 5.09
CA VAL A 25 23.63 -0.43 6.11
C VAL A 25 23.09 0.98 6.41
N TYR A 26 23.92 2.02 6.25
CA TYR A 26 23.51 3.39 6.50
C TYR A 26 22.81 4.03 5.30
N SER A 27 23.29 3.83 4.05
CA SER A 27 22.54 4.25 2.86
C SER A 27 21.19 3.56 2.79
N ASP A 28 21.15 2.29 3.16
CA ASP A 28 19.99 1.41 3.12
C ASP A 28 18.91 1.85 4.11
N PHE A 29 19.32 2.39 5.27
CA PHE A 29 18.47 3.06 6.24
C PHE A 29 17.87 4.37 5.72
N PHE A 30 18.49 5.04 4.75
CA PHE A 30 17.96 6.27 4.14
C PHE A 30 16.84 6.03 3.11
N TRP A 31 16.64 4.80 2.62
CA TRP A 31 15.60 4.50 1.61
C TRP A 31 14.31 3.91 2.19
N ALA A 32 14.31 3.51 3.48
CA ALA A 32 13.11 3.06 4.15
C ALA A 32 12.16 4.25 4.39
N LYS A 33 11.01 4.25 3.75
CA LYS A 33 9.97 5.27 3.92
C LYS A 33 8.94 4.80 4.93
N ASP A 34 8.56 5.70 5.85
CA ASP A 34 7.34 5.55 6.63
C ASP A 34 6.14 5.88 5.74
N VAL A 35 5.19 4.95 5.68
CA VAL A 35 3.97 5.05 4.87
C VAL A 35 2.74 4.82 5.74
N ASP A 36 1.80 5.74 5.64
CA ASP A 36 0.48 5.67 6.24
C ASP A 36 -0.58 5.33 5.18
N VAL A 37 -1.35 4.26 5.39
CA VAL A 37 -2.51 3.93 4.55
C VAL A 37 -3.78 4.27 5.32
N ILE A 38 -4.69 4.99 4.66
CA ILE A 38 -5.93 5.51 5.22
C ILE A 38 -7.08 5.06 4.31
N LEU A 39 -7.99 4.23 4.82
CA LEU A 39 -9.20 3.80 4.12
C LEU A 39 -10.42 4.47 4.76
N LYS A 40 -11.07 5.40 4.05
CA LYS A 40 -12.28 6.09 4.50
C LYS A 40 -13.52 5.37 3.99
N ASN A 41 -14.42 5.01 4.89
CA ASN A 41 -15.69 4.41 4.50
C ASN A 41 -16.76 5.48 4.28
N GLU A 42 -16.96 5.85 3.01
CA GLU A 42 -18.02 6.76 2.57
C GLU A 42 -19.27 6.00 2.07
N LEU A 43 -19.33 4.68 2.31
CA LEU A 43 -20.52 3.87 2.04
C LEU A 43 -21.59 4.15 3.11
N HIS A 44 -22.85 3.94 2.73
CA HIS A 44 -23.98 4.01 3.64
C HIS A 44 -24.15 2.75 4.53
N VAL A 45 -23.16 1.86 4.55
CA VAL A 45 -23.13 0.62 5.33
C VAL A 45 -21.72 0.35 5.88
N PRO A 46 -21.58 -0.43 6.97
CA PRO A 46 -20.28 -0.88 7.43
C PRO A 46 -19.56 -1.74 6.39
N ALA A 47 -18.25 -1.54 6.26
CA ALA A 47 -17.39 -2.32 5.38
C ALA A 47 -16.38 -3.12 6.21
N ASN A 48 -16.14 -4.35 5.81
CA ASN A 48 -15.07 -5.15 6.39
C ASN A 48 -13.83 -5.03 5.52
N VAL A 49 -12.67 -5.02 6.14
CA VAL A 49 -11.38 -4.91 5.47
C VAL A 49 -10.39 -5.91 6.04
N ARG A 50 -9.59 -6.49 5.16
CA ARG A 50 -8.38 -7.22 5.50
C ARG A 50 -7.24 -6.83 4.60
N CYS A 51 -6.22 -6.24 5.18
CA CYS A 51 -5.03 -5.79 4.49
C CYS A 51 -3.86 -6.69 4.83
N LYS A 52 -3.04 -7.01 3.82
CA LYS A 52 -1.82 -7.78 4.02
C LYS A 52 -0.74 -7.43 3.01
N SER A 53 0.50 -7.69 3.39
CA SER A 53 1.63 -7.78 2.49
C SER A 53 2.00 -9.24 2.29
N ARG A 54 3.13 -9.49 1.61
CA ARG A 54 3.69 -10.85 1.46
C ARG A 54 3.94 -11.52 2.81
N ASP A 55 4.46 -10.76 3.77
CA ASP A 55 5.00 -11.31 5.02
C ASP A 55 4.15 -10.95 6.26
N ASN A 56 3.17 -10.05 6.13
CA ASN A 56 2.39 -9.55 7.27
C ASN A 56 0.88 -9.46 6.93
N ASP A 57 0.04 -10.09 7.74
CA ASP A 57 -1.42 -10.01 7.63
C ASP A 57 -1.96 -9.20 8.81
N LEU A 58 -2.68 -8.11 8.52
CA LEU A 58 -3.20 -7.20 9.53
C LEU A 58 -4.52 -7.69 10.14
N GLY A 59 -5.08 -8.78 9.63
CA GLY A 59 -6.34 -9.37 10.10
C GLY A 59 -7.57 -8.67 9.56
N ASP A 60 -8.73 -9.15 10.01
CA ASP A 60 -10.05 -8.63 9.65
C ASP A 60 -10.46 -7.48 10.59
N HIS A 61 -10.92 -6.37 10.02
CA HIS A 61 -11.43 -5.19 10.74
C HIS A 61 -12.73 -4.71 10.13
N GLU A 62 -13.57 -4.05 10.91
CA GLU A 62 -14.77 -3.36 10.43
C GLU A 62 -14.55 -1.85 10.43
N ILE A 63 -14.91 -1.18 9.33
CA ILE A 63 -14.95 0.26 9.18
C ILE A 63 -16.42 0.69 9.23
N SER A 64 -16.83 1.34 10.33
CA SER A 64 -18.19 1.89 10.43
C SER A 64 -18.43 3.00 9.40
N ILE A 65 -19.70 3.36 9.18
CA ILE A 65 -20.12 4.42 8.27
C ILE A 65 -19.45 5.75 8.66
N GLY A 66 -18.78 6.41 7.71
CA GLY A 66 -18.08 7.68 7.91
C GLY A 66 -16.78 7.57 8.73
N ASN A 67 -16.39 6.38 9.17
CA ASN A 67 -15.15 6.14 9.90
C ASN A 67 -14.02 5.74 8.95
N THR A 68 -12.82 5.61 9.51
CA THR A 68 -11.60 5.34 8.78
C THR A 68 -10.81 4.22 9.43
N TYR A 69 -10.25 3.32 8.61
CA TYR A 69 -9.23 2.37 9.03
C TYR A 69 -7.87 2.87 8.61
N LYS A 70 -6.90 2.87 9.52
CA LYS A 70 -5.53 3.34 9.28
C LYS A 70 -4.52 2.32 9.77
N PHE A 71 -3.47 2.11 8.99
CA PHE A 71 -2.28 1.41 9.43
C PHE A 71 -1.03 2.05 8.84
N SER A 72 0.12 1.79 9.47
CA SER A 72 1.41 2.35 9.09
C SER A 72 2.44 1.25 8.96
N PHE A 73 3.37 1.40 8.04
CA PHE A 73 4.48 0.47 7.88
C PHE A 73 5.73 1.19 7.34
N LYS A 74 6.86 0.51 7.45
CA LYS A 74 8.12 0.92 6.82
C LYS A 74 8.38 0.08 5.59
N THR A 75 8.80 0.70 4.50
CA THR A 75 9.22 -0.04 3.30
C THR A 75 10.45 -0.88 3.60
N ASN A 76 10.51 -2.05 2.99
CA ASN A 76 11.67 -2.93 3.05
C ASN A 76 12.85 -2.32 2.26
N PHE A 77 14.05 -2.71 2.66
CA PHE A 77 15.28 -2.25 2.04
C PHE A 77 15.36 -2.56 0.53
N TRP A 78 14.74 -3.66 0.10
CA TRP A 78 14.80 -4.13 -1.28
C TRP A 78 13.87 -3.37 -2.24
N GLY A 79 13.08 -2.40 -1.75
CA GLY A 79 12.17 -1.61 -2.59
C GLY A 79 11.04 -2.42 -3.22
N THR A 80 10.64 -3.53 -2.58
CA THR A 80 9.64 -4.48 -3.09
C THR A 80 8.39 -4.55 -2.20
N THR A 81 8.16 -3.51 -1.39
CA THR A 81 7.03 -3.52 -0.44
C THR A 81 5.74 -3.35 -1.20
N LEU A 82 4.81 -4.28 -0.97
CA LEU A 82 3.49 -4.30 -1.58
C LEU A 82 2.47 -4.63 -0.50
N PHE A 83 1.41 -3.82 -0.44
CA PHE A 83 0.24 -4.09 0.39
C PHE A 83 -1.01 -4.13 -0.49
N TRP A 84 -1.84 -5.13 -0.27
CA TRP A 84 -3.15 -5.24 -0.87
C TRP A 84 -4.21 -5.39 0.22
N CYS A 85 -5.39 -4.86 -0.05
CA CYS A 85 -6.53 -4.99 0.82
C CYS A 85 -7.68 -5.67 0.09
N LYS A 86 -8.34 -6.58 0.81
CA LYS A 86 -9.65 -7.08 0.48
C LYS A 86 -10.68 -6.27 1.25
N ILE A 87 -11.67 -5.73 0.58
CA ILE A 87 -12.80 -5.04 1.20
C ILE A 87 -14.09 -5.72 0.77
N TRP A 88 -15.02 -5.89 1.70
CA TRP A 88 -16.35 -6.42 1.38
C TRP A 88 -17.42 -5.83 2.29
N TYR A 89 -18.62 -5.69 1.74
CA TYR A 89 -19.77 -5.18 2.48
C TYR A 89 -21.07 -5.77 1.94
N LYS A 90 -22.10 -5.76 2.77
CA LYS A 90 -23.46 -6.13 2.38
C LYS A 90 -24.29 -4.87 2.20
N LYS A 91 -24.76 -4.62 0.97
CA LYS A 91 -25.66 -3.50 0.69
C LYS A 91 -26.99 -3.62 1.45
N TYR A 92 -27.47 -4.85 1.65
CA TYR A 92 -28.67 -5.14 2.43
C TYR A 92 -28.33 -6.14 3.54
N PRO A 93 -28.72 -5.90 4.81
CA PRO A 93 -28.33 -6.75 5.94
C PRO A 93 -28.69 -8.23 5.78
N ASN A 94 -29.84 -8.51 5.16
CA ASN A 94 -30.39 -9.85 4.97
C ASN A 94 -30.03 -10.49 3.62
N SER A 95 -29.12 -9.87 2.86
CA SER A 95 -28.67 -10.41 1.57
C SER A 95 -27.53 -11.41 1.77
N GLU A 96 -27.55 -12.48 0.97
CA GLU A 96 -26.40 -13.37 0.80
C GLU A 96 -25.36 -12.75 -0.15
N LYS A 97 -25.79 -11.88 -1.06
CA LYS A 97 -24.88 -11.12 -1.93
C LYS A 97 -24.14 -10.06 -1.14
N TYR A 98 -22.84 -9.98 -1.38
CA TYR A 98 -21.94 -8.96 -0.89
C TYR A 98 -21.17 -8.38 -2.07
N SER A 99 -20.81 -7.11 -1.97
CA SER A 99 -19.89 -6.47 -2.91
C SER A 99 -18.49 -6.62 -2.32
N GLU A 100 -17.51 -6.99 -3.14
CA GLU A 100 -16.11 -7.09 -2.70
C GLU A 100 -15.12 -6.55 -3.71
N ALA A 101 -13.93 -6.18 -3.25
CA ALA A 101 -12.81 -5.82 -4.12
C ALA A 101 -11.50 -6.25 -3.47
N ASN A 102 -10.54 -6.67 -4.29
CA ASN A 102 -9.15 -6.87 -3.90
C ASN A 102 -8.30 -5.91 -4.72
N PHE A 103 -7.51 -5.09 -4.07
CA PHE A 103 -6.74 -4.05 -4.74
C PHE A 103 -5.45 -3.71 -3.99
N GLU A 104 -4.48 -3.15 -4.73
CA GLU A 104 -3.21 -2.71 -4.18
C GLU A 104 -3.39 -1.34 -3.54
N VAL A 105 -3.14 -1.23 -2.24
CA VAL A 105 -3.22 0.05 -1.52
C VAL A 105 -1.89 0.79 -1.51
N TYR A 106 -0.79 0.07 -1.74
CA TYR A 106 0.56 0.60 -1.85
C TYR A 106 1.47 -0.38 -2.59
N SER A 107 2.31 0.13 -3.50
CA SER A 107 3.38 -0.61 -4.18
C SER A 107 4.64 0.25 -4.26
N SER A 108 5.80 -0.27 -3.87
CA SER A 108 7.08 0.44 -4.03
C SER A 108 7.53 0.55 -5.49
N GLU A 109 7.08 -0.37 -6.36
CA GLU A 109 7.45 -0.39 -7.78
C GLU A 109 6.56 0.53 -8.61
N SER A 110 5.25 0.46 -8.38
CA SER A 110 4.26 1.34 -8.98
C SER A 110 4.07 2.53 -8.05
N HIS A 111 4.94 3.54 -8.18
CA HIS A 111 4.68 4.85 -7.61
C HIS A 111 3.40 5.39 -8.26
N THR A 112 2.24 5.10 -7.69
CA THR A 112 1.08 5.95 -7.92
C THR A 112 1.51 7.32 -7.41
N GLU A 113 1.59 8.31 -8.29
CA GLU A 113 2.06 9.67 -7.96
C GLU A 113 1.31 10.27 -6.76
N HIS A 114 0.16 9.70 -6.41
CA HIS A 114 -0.76 10.07 -5.35
C HIS A 114 -0.49 9.41 -3.98
N CYS A 115 0.54 8.55 -3.87
CA CYS A 115 0.82 7.74 -2.67
C CYS A 115 2.34 7.66 -2.39
N ASP A 116 2.89 8.71 -1.79
CA ASP A 116 4.32 8.77 -1.38
C ASP A 116 4.52 8.39 0.09
N HIS A 117 3.94 9.17 1.01
CA HIS A 117 3.98 8.92 2.46
C HIS A 117 2.61 8.65 3.08
N ILE A 118 1.55 9.20 2.47
CA ILE A 118 0.18 9.05 2.94
C ILE A 118 -0.67 8.64 1.75
N CYS A 119 -1.26 7.46 1.83
CA CYS A 119 -2.06 6.86 0.78
C CYS A 119 -3.51 6.82 1.26
N THR A 120 -4.30 7.77 0.77
CA THR A 120 -5.71 7.91 1.17
C THR A 120 -6.60 7.29 0.11
N TRP A 121 -7.48 6.41 0.55
CA TRP A 121 -8.46 5.71 -0.27
C TRP A 121 -9.87 5.97 0.25
N GLU A 122 -10.81 6.11 -0.66
CA GLU A 122 -12.21 6.42 -0.36
C GLU A 122 -13.09 5.31 -0.95
N LEU A 123 -13.91 4.70 -0.09
CA LEU A 123 -14.84 3.62 -0.44
C LEU A 123 -16.21 4.22 -0.73
N LEU A 124 -16.60 4.30 -2.00
CA LEU A 124 -17.89 4.85 -2.43
C LEU A 124 -18.75 3.77 -3.06
N ASP A 125 -20.07 4.00 -3.12
CA ASP A 125 -21.01 3.07 -3.76
C ASP A 125 -20.66 2.81 -5.24
N SER A 126 -20.00 3.75 -5.91
CA SER A 126 -19.58 3.64 -7.32
C SER A 126 -18.25 2.92 -7.52
N GLY A 127 -17.45 2.71 -6.48
CA GLY A 127 -16.12 2.10 -6.59
C GLY A 127 -15.14 2.63 -5.54
N ILE A 128 -13.86 2.37 -5.77
CA ILE A 128 -12.76 2.69 -4.84
C ILE A 128 -11.87 3.73 -5.49
N TYR A 129 -11.61 4.80 -4.74
CA TYR A 129 -10.93 5.97 -5.24
C TYR A 129 -9.62 6.20 -4.48
N SER A 130 -8.55 6.53 -5.20
CA SER A 130 -7.31 7.06 -4.63
C SER A 130 -7.41 8.59 -4.55
N TYR A 131 -7.03 9.18 -3.42
CA TYR A 131 -7.01 10.63 -3.29
C TYR A 131 -5.65 11.20 -3.73
N ASP A 132 -5.69 12.12 -4.68
CA ASP A 132 -4.56 12.86 -5.21
C ASP A 132 -4.42 14.20 -4.47
N PRO A 133 -3.44 14.34 -3.54
CA PRO A 133 -3.27 15.57 -2.78
C PRO A 133 -2.71 16.73 -3.62
N TYR A 134 -2.04 16.45 -4.75
CA TYR A 134 -1.42 17.50 -5.57
C TYR A 134 -2.46 18.25 -6.41
N ASN A 135 -3.45 17.52 -6.93
CA ASN A 135 -4.54 18.09 -7.72
C ASN A 135 -5.85 18.24 -6.91
N ASN A 136 -5.84 17.85 -5.62
CA ASN A 136 -7.00 17.90 -4.71
C ASN A 136 -8.24 17.23 -5.32
N ARG A 137 -8.11 15.99 -5.77
CA ARG A 137 -9.19 15.23 -6.40
C ARG A 137 -9.09 13.74 -6.07
N SER A 138 -10.22 13.04 -6.12
CA SER A 138 -10.25 11.58 -5.98
C SER A 138 -10.39 10.93 -7.35
N ILE A 139 -9.54 9.94 -7.64
CA ILE A 139 -9.48 9.22 -8.92
C ILE A 139 -10.00 7.81 -8.69
N LYS A 140 -10.97 7.37 -9.51
CA LYS A 140 -11.49 6.01 -9.42
C LYS A 140 -10.45 5.03 -9.98
N GLU A 141 -9.98 4.11 -9.16
CA GLU A 141 -8.98 3.12 -9.55
C GLU A 141 -9.57 1.72 -9.69
N TYR A 142 -10.58 1.38 -8.87
CA TYR A 142 -11.17 0.05 -8.85
C TYR A 142 -12.70 0.07 -8.79
N ASP A 143 -13.29 -0.94 -9.39
CA ASP A 143 -14.71 -1.27 -9.33
C ASP A 143 -14.98 -2.36 -8.27
N TRP A 144 -16.21 -2.38 -7.76
CA TRP A 144 -16.69 -3.47 -6.93
C TRP A 144 -17.04 -4.70 -7.78
N ASN A 145 -16.65 -5.88 -7.31
CA ASN A 145 -17.16 -7.15 -7.81
C ASN A 145 -18.48 -7.46 -7.08
N ASN A 146 -19.53 -7.77 -7.83
CA ASN A 146 -20.89 -8.04 -7.34
C ASN A 146 -21.36 -9.46 -7.62
#